data_AF-A0A258JD88-F1
#
_entry.id   AF-A0A258JD88-F1
#
_cell.length_a   1.000
_cell.length_b   1.000
_cell.length_c   1.000
_cell.angle_alpha   90.00
_cell.angle_beta   90.00
_cell.angle_gamma   90.00
#
_symmetry.space_group_name_H-M   'P 1'
#
loop_
_entity.id
_entity.type
_entity.pdbx_description
1 polymer ?
#
loop_
_entity_poly.entity_id
_entity_poly.type
_entity_poly.pdbx_seq_one_letter_code
_entity_poly.pdbx_strand_id
1 'polypeptide(L)'
;MRPNVTFNQKRVSERDQLDLFRALPGDLAPRDAQDLMAYPFFSLAKSKRVLPIDYRTRTVAIRVEAVPDHGMATIWDADVLIWA
;
A
#
# COMPACT_ATOMS: atom_id res chain seq x y z
N MET A 1 -48.04 16.13 26.30
CA MET A 1 -47.41 14.80 26.39
C MET A 1 -46.73 14.52 25.05
N ARG A 2 -45.39 14.49 24.98
CA ARG A 2 -44.63 14.20 23.74
C ARG A 2 -43.71 12.99 24.03
N PRO A 3 -43.64 11.96 23.16
CA PRO A 3 -42.79 10.81 23.40
C PRO A 3 -41.32 11.14 23.12
N ASN A 4 -40.42 10.70 24.01
CA ASN A 4 -38.97 10.76 23.82
C ASN A 4 -38.54 9.62 22.88
N VAL A 5 -37.94 9.98 21.75
CA VAL A 5 -37.25 9.03 20.87
C VAL A 5 -35.77 9.02 21.26
N THR A 6 -35.32 7.95 21.89
CA THR A 6 -33.89 7.73 22.16
C THR A 6 -33.23 7.17 20.91
N PHE A 7 -32.42 8.00 20.23
CA PHE A 7 -31.54 7.52 19.17
C PHE A 7 -30.42 6.68 19.81
N ASN A 8 -30.56 5.36 19.74
CA ASN A 8 -29.50 4.44 20.13
C ASN A 8 -28.42 4.46 19.04
N GLN A 9 -27.50 5.41 19.12
CA GLN A 9 -26.28 5.40 18.30
C GLN A 9 -25.45 4.19 18.73
N LYS A 10 -25.61 3.07 18.03
CA LYS A 10 -24.61 1.99 18.05
C LYS A 10 -23.29 2.62 17.63
N ARG A 11 -22.36 2.79 18.58
CA ARG A 11 -20.97 3.01 18.23
C ARG A 11 -20.53 1.78 17.44
N VAL A 12 -20.29 1.97 16.15
CA VAL A 12 -19.57 0.97 15.35
C VAL A 12 -18.23 0.77 16.04
N SER A 13 -18.01 -0.43 16.56
CA SER A 13 -16.78 -0.77 17.25
C SER A 13 -15.67 -0.85 16.20
N GLU A 14 -14.44 -0.43 16.51
CA GLU A 14 -13.28 -0.59 15.59
C GLU A 14 -13.12 -2.05 15.11
N ARG A 15 -13.58 -3.01 15.93
CA ARG A 15 -13.61 -4.43 15.56
C ARG A 15 -14.54 -4.77 14.39
N ASP A 16 -15.60 -3.98 14.18
CA ASP A 16 -16.54 -4.18 13.06
C ASP A 16 -15.89 -3.79 11.71
N GLN A 17 -14.80 -3.00 11.72
CA GLN A 17 -14.03 -2.66 10.52
C GLN A 17 -13.10 -3.81 10.08
N LEU A 18 -12.80 -4.76 10.97
CA LEU A 18 -11.88 -5.86 10.67
C LEU A 18 -12.41 -6.84 9.62
N ASP A 19 -13.73 -6.84 9.39
CA ASP A 19 -14.36 -7.63 8.32
C ASP A 19 -13.84 -7.25 6.92
N LEU A 20 -13.35 -6.01 6.72
CA LEU A 20 -12.71 -5.57 5.48
C LEU A 20 -11.36 -6.26 5.19
N PHE A 21 -10.74 -6.85 6.21
CA PHE A 21 -9.42 -7.49 6.11
C PHE A 21 -9.50 -9.02 6.13
N ARG A 22 -10.71 -9.58 6.02
CA ARG A 22 -10.89 -11.03 5.97
C ARG A 22 -10.53 -11.55 4.57
N ALA A 23 -9.61 -12.51 4.50
CA ALA A 23 -9.26 -13.17 3.24
C ALA A 23 -10.51 -13.85 2.63
N LEU A 24 -10.77 -13.59 1.35
CA LEU A 24 -11.84 -14.26 0.62
C LEU A 24 -11.43 -15.72 0.34
N PRO A 25 -12.22 -16.72 0.77
CA PRO A 25 -11.96 -18.11 0.42
C PRO A 25 -12.21 -18.34 -1.08
N GLY A 26 -11.27 -19.01 -1.76
CA GLY A 26 -11.40 -19.36 -3.19
C GLY A 26 -10.14 -20.02 -3.75
N ASP A 27 -10.28 -20.64 -4.92
CA ASP A 27 -9.14 -21.13 -5.71
C ASP A 27 -8.46 -19.93 -6.38
N LEU A 28 -7.34 -19.50 -5.81
CA LEU A 28 -6.55 -18.38 -6.32
C LEU A 28 -5.52 -18.91 -7.31
N ALA A 29 -5.60 -18.46 -8.56
CA ALA A 29 -4.58 -18.76 -9.55
C ALA A 29 -3.20 -18.33 -9.04
N PRO A 30 -2.12 -19.10 -9.28
CA PRO A 30 -0.76 -18.68 -8.95
C PRO A 30 -0.47 -17.30 -9.55
N ARG A 31 0.01 -16.38 -8.71
CA ARG A 31 0.48 -15.05 -9.08
C ARG A 31 1.99 -15.02 -8.94
N ASP A 32 2.66 -14.35 -9.86
CA ASP A 32 4.11 -14.18 -9.77
C ASP A 32 4.49 -13.07 -8.77
N ALA A 33 5.79 -12.88 -8.54
CA ALA A 33 6.28 -11.90 -7.59
C ALA A 33 5.96 -10.44 -7.98
N GLN A 34 5.76 -10.16 -9.27
CA GLN A 34 5.36 -8.84 -9.74
C GLN A 34 3.90 -8.59 -9.40
N ASP A 35 3.01 -9.53 -9.74
CA ASP A 35 1.59 -9.46 -9.40
C ASP A 35 1.34 -9.34 -7.88
N LEU A 36 2.17 -10.04 -7.09
CA LEU A 36 2.10 -9.98 -5.63
C LEU A 36 2.77 -8.73 -5.05
N MET A 37 3.45 -7.93 -5.88
CA MET A 37 4.18 -6.74 -5.46
C MET A 37 5.17 -7.07 -4.33
N ALA A 38 5.87 -8.20 -4.44
CA ALA A 38 6.52 -8.88 -3.31
C ALA A 38 7.71 -8.12 -2.68
N TYR A 39 8.16 -7.02 -3.28
CA TYR A 39 9.31 -6.21 -2.83
C TYR A 39 8.97 -4.70 -2.71
N PRO A 40 7.92 -4.30 -1.97
CA PRO A 40 7.55 -2.90 -1.87
C PRO A 40 8.67 -2.09 -1.20
N PHE A 41 8.85 -0.82 -1.58
CA PHE A 41 9.82 0.06 -0.94
C PHE A 41 9.14 1.04 0.00
N PHE A 42 9.70 1.22 1.20
CA PHE A 42 9.32 2.26 2.14
C PHE A 42 10.47 3.26 2.26
N SER A 43 10.18 4.53 2.04
CA SER A 43 11.19 5.57 2.16
C SER A 43 11.33 6.04 3.61
N LEU A 44 12.56 5.99 4.12
CA LEU A 44 12.99 6.59 5.38
C LEU A 44 13.74 7.92 5.15
N ALA A 45 13.70 8.44 3.92
CA ALA A 45 14.50 9.60 3.53
C ALA A 45 13.80 10.90 3.94
N LYS A 46 14.52 11.75 4.66
CA LYS A 46 14.05 13.11 5.01
C LYS A 46 14.23 14.14 3.89
N SER A 47 14.86 13.75 2.78
CA SER A 47 15.10 14.58 1.62
C SER A 47 14.55 13.93 0.36
N LYS A 48 14.12 14.76 -0.59
CA LYS A 48 13.65 14.32 -1.90
C LYS A 48 14.72 13.50 -2.61
N ARG A 49 14.33 12.30 -3.07
CA ARG A 49 15.15 11.50 -3.98
C ARG A 49 15.05 12.00 -5.42
N VAL A 50 16.21 12.09 -6.09
CA VAL A 50 16.33 12.44 -7.53
C VAL A 50 17.21 11.46 -8.31
N LEU A 51 17.74 10.43 -7.64
CA LEU A 51 18.58 9.39 -8.24
C LEU A 51 17.81 8.08 -8.32
N PRO A 52 18.05 7.24 -9.34
CA PRO A 52 17.43 5.92 -9.45
C PRO A 52 17.60 5.06 -8.20
N ILE A 53 16.63 4.17 -7.94
CA ILE A 53 16.77 3.09 -6.95
C ILE A 53 17.35 1.89 -7.68
N ASP A 54 18.47 1.36 -7.20
CA ASP A 54 19.04 0.08 -7.65
C ASP A 54 19.07 -0.86 -6.43
N TYR A 55 18.20 -1.86 -6.45
CA TYR A 55 18.08 -2.87 -5.41
C TYR A 55 18.48 -4.22 -5.99
N ARG A 56 19.40 -4.91 -5.31
CA ARG A 56 19.89 -6.23 -5.74
C ARG A 56 20.01 -7.19 -4.58
N THR A 57 19.62 -8.42 -4.84
CA THR A 57 19.89 -9.59 -4.00
C THR A 57 20.55 -10.67 -4.86
N ARG A 58 20.65 -11.91 -4.34
CA ARG A 58 21.19 -13.03 -5.11
C ARG A 58 20.32 -13.41 -6.31
N THR A 59 19.00 -13.25 -6.21
CA THR A 59 18.04 -13.78 -7.21
C THR A 59 17.16 -12.69 -7.82
N VAL A 60 17.18 -11.47 -7.29
CA VAL A 60 16.30 -10.37 -7.70
C VAL A 60 17.09 -9.10 -7.91
N ALA A 61 16.83 -8.41 -9.02
CA ALA A 61 17.32 -7.06 -9.29
C ALA A 61 16.13 -6.17 -9.66
N ILE A 62 15.99 -5.03 -8.99
CA ILE A 62 14.93 -4.04 -9.23
C ILE A 62 15.60 -2.69 -9.46
N ARG A 63 15.27 -2.05 -10.57
CA ARG A 63 15.72 -0.71 -10.90
C ARG A 63 14.51 0.19 -11.11
N VAL A 64 14.46 1.29 -10.36
CA VAL A 64 13.42 2.32 -10.50
C VAL A 64 14.10 3.59 -10.96
N GLU A 65 13.76 4.06 -12.16
CA GLU A 65 14.31 5.26 -12.75
C GLU A 65 13.23 6.15 -13.37
N ALA A 66 13.58 7.40 -13.61
CA ALA A 66 12.72 8.37 -14.27
C ALA A 66 12.55 8.04 -15.75
N VAL A 67 11.33 8.19 -16.27
CA VAL A 67 11.11 8.27 -17.71
C VAL A 67 11.34 9.71 -18.15
N PRO A 68 12.04 9.98 -19.28
CA PRO A 68 12.31 11.35 -19.71
C PRO A 68 11.08 12.26 -19.77
N ASP A 69 9.93 11.71 -20.20
CA ASP A 69 8.68 12.44 -20.39
C ASP A 69 7.98 12.83 -19.08
N HIS A 70 8.29 12.15 -17.97
CA HIS A 70 7.56 12.28 -16.70
C HIS A 70 8.46 12.56 -15.49
N GLY A 71 9.77 12.41 -15.62
CA GLY A 71 10.72 12.58 -14.53
C GLY A 71 10.63 11.48 -13.46
N MET A 72 11.33 11.68 -12.35
CA MET A 72 11.26 10.79 -11.20
C MET A 72 10.15 11.23 -10.26
N ALA A 73 9.30 10.30 -9.82
CA ALA A 73 8.40 10.55 -8.71
C ALA A 73 9.22 11.01 -7.50
N THR A 74 8.75 12.08 -6.85
CA THR A 74 9.39 12.55 -5.63
C THR A 74 8.94 11.65 -4.48
N ILE A 75 9.89 10.98 -3.84
CA ILE A 75 9.65 10.09 -2.70
C ILE A 75 10.18 10.75 -1.43
N TRP A 76 9.33 10.87 -0.41
CA TRP A 76 9.57 11.45 0.92
C TRP A 76 9.45 10.42 2.04
N ASP A 77 9.68 10.83 3.28
CA ASP A 77 9.53 9.97 4.46
C ASP A 77 8.10 9.44 4.58
N ALA A 78 7.98 8.16 4.88
CA ALA A 78 6.73 7.42 4.93
C ALA A 78 5.98 7.19 3.60
N ASP A 79 6.58 7.55 2.47
CA ASP A 79 6.04 7.15 1.17
C ASP A 79 6.32 5.66 0.89
N VAL A 80 5.32 4.98 0.33
CA VAL A 80 5.41 3.61 -0.16
C VAL A 80 5.47 3.62 -1.68
N LEU A 81 6.46 2.97 -2.26
CA LEU A 81 6.51 2.70 -3.71
C LEU A 81 6.01 1.29 -3.99
N ILE A 82 5.00 1.25 -4.86
CA ILE A 82 4.33 0.06 -5.34
C ILE A 82 4.28 0.07 -6.88
N TRP A 83 4.29 -1.11 -7.51
CA TRP A 83 4.21 -1.26 -8.97
C TRP A 83 3.14 -2.30 -9.33
N ALA A 84 2.59 -2.19 -10.54
CA ALA A 84 1.72 -3.18 -11.18
C ALA A 84 2.30 -3.48 -12.57
#